data_AF-A0A2K0T591-F1
#
_entry.id   AF-A0A2K0T591-F1
#
_cell.length_a   1.000
_cell.length_b   1.000
_cell.length_c   1.000
_cell.angle_alpha   90.00
_cell.angle_beta   90.00
_cell.angle_gamma   90.00
#
_symmetry.space_group_name_H-M   'P 1'
#
loop_
_entity.id
_entity.type
_entity.pdbx_description
1 polymer ?
#
loop_
_entity_poly.entity_id
_entity_poly.type
_entity_poly.pdbx_seq_one_letter_code
_entity_poly.pdbx_strand_id
1 'polypeptide(L)'
;MGIKDQPIHLTRGSYMPKLEWIHKKFVVLWDERYKRGWLVNGTTALLHLSRAALERKQESPFKSQLLFKSGSLEEATEKFTAESAVQVLTNEYNMRLKIYRDKSQHSERVLWKGTDKEDVVYEEKENFYRFQDLVDDLYNVLEKMVEYQNHVTNRDGVSLKCRVRKHLDGWEFDDIIENQDCRPSVATLEAMGYGWVNLITEIGAVTLLGKDFGEIIQPSEVLCDRWSQMPMAEAY
;
A
#
# COMPACT_ATOMS: atom_id res chain seq x y z
N MET A 1 34.08 -14.83 0.70
CA MET A 1 33.79 -13.38 0.70
C MET A 1 32.32 -13.22 1.07
N GLY A 2 32.03 -12.68 2.25
CA GLY A 2 30.66 -12.57 2.74
C GLY A 2 29.93 -11.43 2.04
N ILE A 3 28.77 -11.73 1.46
CA ILE A 3 27.83 -10.71 0.99
C ILE A 3 27.38 -9.98 2.25
N LYS A 4 27.77 -8.71 2.35
CA LYS A 4 27.35 -7.83 3.43
C LYS A 4 25.89 -7.49 3.14
N ASP A 5 24.97 -8.11 3.88
CA ASP A 5 23.55 -7.74 3.84
C ASP A 5 23.47 -6.23 4.12
N GLN A 6 23.08 -5.47 3.12
CA GLN A 6 22.76 -4.06 3.29
C GLN A 6 21.49 -4.01 4.14
N PRO A 7 21.52 -3.37 5.33
CA PRO A 7 20.30 -3.19 6.10
C PRO A 7 19.32 -2.40 5.23
N ILE A 8 18.12 -2.94 5.07
CA ILE A 8 17.01 -2.28 4.38
C ILE A 8 16.75 -0.98 5.13
N HIS A 9 17.22 0.12 4.58
CA HIS A 9 17.07 1.43 5.19
C HIS A 9 15.59 1.82 5.09
N LEU A 10 14.92 1.94 6.24
CA LEU A 10 13.68 2.73 6.35
C LEU A 10 14.07 4.20 6.16
N THR A 11 14.31 4.61 4.91
CA THR A 11 15.16 5.78 4.62
C THR A 11 14.38 7.10 4.57
N ARG A 12 13.06 7.06 4.39
CA ARG A 12 12.29 8.27 4.06
C ARG A 12 11.50 8.80 5.25
N GLY A 13 12.16 9.67 6.03
CA GLY A 13 11.60 10.77 6.83
C GLY A 13 10.20 10.63 7.47
N SER A 14 9.51 11.76 7.55
CA SER A 14 8.14 11.88 8.08
C SER A 14 7.09 11.44 7.07
N TYR A 15 5.84 11.29 7.51
CA TYR A 15 4.72 10.77 6.73
C TYR A 15 4.51 11.45 5.36
N MET A 16 4.59 12.78 5.29
CA MET A 16 4.34 13.51 4.03
C MET A 16 5.41 13.26 2.95
N PRO A 17 6.73 13.37 3.23
CA PRO A 17 7.77 12.96 2.28
C PRO A 17 7.64 11.54 1.74
N LYS A 18 7.16 10.59 2.56
CA LYS A 18 6.87 9.22 2.12
C LYS A 18 5.77 9.21 1.07
N LEU A 19 4.64 9.87 1.34
CA LEU A 19 3.53 9.97 0.41
C LEU A 19 3.93 10.65 -0.90
N GLU A 20 4.69 11.76 -0.84
CA GLU A 20 5.20 12.44 -2.04
C GLU A 20 6.10 11.55 -2.90
N TRP A 21 6.91 10.69 -2.26
CA TRP A 21 7.79 9.78 -2.99
C TRP A 21 7.00 8.64 -3.65
N ILE A 22 6.12 7.96 -2.90
CA ILE A 22 5.36 6.83 -3.44
C ILE A 22 4.34 7.28 -4.48
N HIS A 23 3.83 8.51 -4.39
CA HIS A 23 2.94 9.09 -5.40
C HIS A 23 3.56 9.09 -6.80
N LYS A 24 4.89 9.23 -6.90
CA LYS A 24 5.64 9.23 -8.17
C LYS A 24 5.97 7.82 -8.67
N LYS A 25 5.55 6.78 -7.96
CA LYS A 25 5.77 5.38 -8.32
C LYS A 25 4.51 4.79 -8.93
N PHE A 26 4.71 3.78 -9.76
CA PHE A 26 3.63 3.05 -10.41
C PHE A 26 3.47 1.66 -9.81
N VAL A 27 2.23 1.25 -9.65
CA VAL A 27 1.86 -0.07 -9.14
C VAL A 27 0.81 -0.65 -10.08
N VAL A 28 0.99 -1.91 -10.42
CA VAL A 28 0.04 -2.70 -11.18
C VAL A 28 -0.75 -3.56 -10.19
N LEU A 29 -2.07 -3.41 -10.19
CA LEU A 29 -2.98 -4.29 -9.48
C LEU A 29 -3.52 -5.29 -10.50
N TRP A 30 -3.09 -6.55 -10.44
CA TRP A 30 -3.46 -7.60 -11.39
C TRP A 30 -4.47 -8.59 -10.78
N ASP A 31 -5.70 -8.58 -11.29
CA ASP A 31 -6.75 -9.50 -10.89
C ASP A 31 -6.62 -10.83 -11.64
N GLU A 32 -6.23 -11.87 -10.92
CA GLU A 32 -6.04 -13.20 -11.49
C GLU A 32 -7.35 -13.90 -11.86
N ARG A 33 -8.47 -13.55 -11.23
CA ARG A 33 -9.78 -14.17 -11.45
C ARG A 33 -10.37 -13.68 -12.77
N TYR A 34 -10.31 -12.38 -13.01
CA TYR A 34 -10.86 -11.76 -14.23
C TYR A 34 -9.82 -11.47 -15.31
N LYS A 35 -8.53 -11.78 -15.05
CA LYS A 35 -7.40 -11.59 -15.98
C LYS A 35 -7.35 -10.15 -16.52
N ARG A 36 -7.44 -9.17 -15.62
CA ARG A 36 -7.39 -7.74 -15.91
C ARG A 36 -6.47 -7.04 -14.92
N GLY A 37 -5.90 -5.90 -15.29
CA GLY A 37 -5.05 -5.15 -14.38
C GLY A 37 -5.15 -3.65 -14.54
N TRP A 38 -4.94 -2.93 -13.44
CA TRP A 38 -4.94 -1.47 -13.40
C TRP A 38 -3.54 -0.96 -13.11
N LEU A 39 -3.05 -0.04 -13.92
CA LEU A 39 -1.84 0.74 -13.64
C LEU A 39 -2.23 2.00 -12.87
N VAL A 40 -1.81 2.09 -11.61
CA VAL A 40 -2.14 3.20 -10.71
C VAL A 40 -0.88 3.83 -10.12
N ASN A 41 -1.01 5.06 -9.63
CA ASN A 41 0.07 5.66 -8.85
C ASN A 41 0.15 5.03 -7.44
N GLY A 42 1.29 5.17 -6.81
CA GLY A 42 1.56 4.48 -5.55
C GLY A 42 0.69 4.95 -4.38
N THR A 43 0.19 6.19 -4.37
CA THR A 43 -0.78 6.64 -3.35
C THR A 43 -2.14 5.98 -3.51
N THR A 44 -2.60 5.77 -4.75
CA THR A 44 -3.85 5.05 -5.03
C THR A 44 -3.73 3.59 -4.62
N ALA A 45 -2.61 2.95 -4.97
CA ALA A 45 -2.32 1.58 -4.52
C ALA A 45 -2.25 1.49 -2.99
N LEU A 46 -1.59 2.44 -2.32
CA LEU A 46 -1.45 2.45 -0.87
C LEU A 46 -2.81 2.61 -0.17
N LEU A 47 -3.69 3.49 -0.69
CA LEU A 47 -5.05 3.60 -0.18
C LEU A 47 -5.86 2.31 -0.41
N HIS A 48 -5.71 1.67 -1.57
CA HIS A 48 -6.39 0.41 -1.86
C HIS A 48 -5.93 -0.72 -0.92
N LEU A 49 -4.62 -0.86 -0.71
CA LEU A 49 -4.06 -1.78 0.29
C LEU A 49 -4.57 -1.48 1.69
N SER A 50 -4.64 -0.21 2.08
CA SER A 50 -5.10 0.21 3.40
C SER A 50 -6.57 -0.18 3.63
N ARG A 51 -7.43 0.04 2.62
CA ARG A 51 -8.85 -0.37 2.66
C ARG A 51 -8.98 -1.89 2.78
N ALA A 52 -8.28 -2.64 1.92
CA ALA A 52 -8.31 -4.09 1.95
C ALA A 52 -7.79 -4.67 3.29
N ALA A 53 -6.72 -4.09 3.84
CA ALA A 53 -6.20 -4.48 5.15
C ALA A 53 -7.19 -4.20 6.29
N LEU A 54 -7.93 -3.09 6.24
CA LEU A 54 -8.98 -2.78 7.22
C LEU A 54 -10.18 -3.72 7.11
N GLU A 55 -10.58 -4.09 5.88
CA GLU A 55 -11.64 -5.06 5.64
C GLU A 55 -11.26 -6.45 6.13
N ARG A 56 -10.06 -6.94 5.78
CA ARG A 56 -9.54 -8.23 6.26
C ARG A 56 -9.47 -8.30 7.79
N LYS A 57 -9.14 -7.20 8.46
CA LYS A 57 -9.16 -7.13 9.94
C LYS A 57 -10.56 -7.33 10.53
N GLN A 58 -11.62 -6.94 9.83
CA GLN A 58 -13.01 -7.15 10.26
C GLN A 58 -13.48 -8.61 10.11
N GLU A 59 -12.79 -9.39 9.30
CA GLU A 59 -13.02 -10.83 9.09
C GLU A 59 -12.09 -11.69 9.94
N SER A 60 -11.07 -11.08 10.54
CA SER A 60 -10.06 -11.80 11.33
C SER A 60 -10.59 -12.29 12.68
N PRO A 61 -9.94 -13.32 13.27
CA PRO A 61 -10.22 -13.76 14.65
C PRO A 61 -10.04 -12.66 15.71
N PHE A 62 -9.33 -11.57 15.38
CA PHE A 62 -9.05 -10.45 16.28
C PHE A 62 -10.07 -9.31 16.17
N LYS A 63 -11.17 -9.48 15.41
CA LYS A 63 -12.24 -8.48 15.25
C LYS A 63 -12.74 -7.90 16.57
N SER A 64 -12.79 -8.69 17.65
CA SER A 64 -13.24 -8.22 18.96
C SER A 64 -12.35 -7.12 19.57
N GLN A 65 -11.10 -7.04 19.14
CA GLN A 65 -10.14 -6.02 19.56
C GLN A 65 -10.14 -4.80 18.62
N LEU A 66 -10.79 -4.90 17.46
CA LEU A 66 -10.81 -3.87 16.44
C LEU A 66 -11.67 -2.68 16.91
N LEU A 67 -11.05 -1.51 17.00
CA LEU A 67 -11.71 -0.24 17.31
C LEU A 67 -12.24 0.46 16.04
N PHE A 68 -11.65 0.14 14.89
CA PHE A 68 -12.04 0.71 13.61
C PHE A 68 -13.45 0.23 13.20
N LYS A 69 -14.28 1.16 12.74
CA LYS A 69 -15.62 0.87 12.22
C LYS A 69 -15.66 1.06 10.71
N SER A 70 -16.27 0.12 10.00
CA SER A 70 -16.48 0.25 8.55
C SER A 70 -17.22 1.55 8.22
N GLY A 71 -16.80 2.22 7.15
CA GLY A 71 -17.34 3.52 6.73
C GLY A 71 -16.89 4.73 7.55
N SER A 72 -15.96 4.56 8.51
CA SER A 72 -15.41 5.72 9.27
C SER A 72 -14.38 6.52 8.50
N LEU A 73 -13.89 6.05 7.35
CA LEU A 73 -12.97 6.84 6.53
C LEU A 73 -13.75 7.96 5.83
N GLU A 74 -13.31 9.20 6.03
CA GLU A 74 -13.78 10.33 5.24
C GLU A 74 -13.21 10.22 3.82
N GLU A 75 -14.12 10.12 2.87
CA GLU A 75 -13.81 10.00 1.46
C GLU A 75 -13.54 11.37 0.82
N ALA A 76 -12.75 11.38 -0.26
CA ALA A 76 -12.52 12.59 -1.04
C ALA A 76 -13.82 13.06 -1.72
N THR A 77 -13.92 14.38 -1.91
CA THR A 77 -15.07 15.01 -2.58
C THR A 77 -15.23 14.51 -4.01
N GLU A 78 -14.11 14.46 -4.75
CA GLU A 78 -14.03 13.85 -6.06
C GLU A 78 -13.43 12.45 -5.92
N LYS A 79 -14.16 11.43 -6.39
CA LYS A 79 -13.74 10.03 -6.29
C LYS A 79 -12.99 9.60 -7.53
N PHE A 80 -12.17 8.55 -7.40
CA PHE A 80 -11.50 7.87 -8.50
C PHE A 80 -10.45 8.70 -9.26
N THR A 81 -9.87 9.72 -8.60
CA THR A 81 -8.73 10.48 -9.13
C THR A 81 -7.44 10.17 -8.37
N ALA A 82 -6.28 10.44 -8.97
CA ALA A 82 -4.99 10.30 -8.30
C ALA A 82 -4.89 11.18 -7.04
N GLU A 83 -5.51 12.35 -7.10
CA GLU A 83 -5.58 13.34 -6.03
C GLU A 83 -6.54 12.91 -4.91
N SER A 84 -7.60 12.17 -5.24
CA SER A 84 -8.55 11.63 -4.26
C SER A 84 -7.85 10.77 -3.22
N ALA A 85 -6.90 9.93 -3.65
CA ALA A 85 -6.16 9.07 -2.74
C ALA A 85 -5.29 9.87 -1.78
N VAL A 86 -4.65 10.93 -2.27
CA VAL A 86 -3.85 11.84 -1.44
C VAL A 86 -4.74 12.52 -0.40
N GLN A 87 -5.91 13.04 -0.79
CA GLN A 87 -6.85 13.68 0.14
C GLN A 87 -7.26 12.73 1.28
N VAL A 88 -7.61 11.47 0.97
CA VAL A 88 -8.01 10.48 1.98
C VAL A 88 -6.86 10.12 2.91
N LEU A 89 -5.65 9.91 2.38
CA LEU A 89 -4.46 9.51 3.15
C LEU A 89 -3.88 10.65 4.01
N THR A 90 -4.13 11.91 3.64
CA THR A 90 -3.64 13.11 4.35
C THR A 90 -4.71 13.79 5.19
N ASN A 91 -5.95 13.30 5.16
CA ASN A 91 -7.03 13.80 6.02
C ASN A 91 -6.67 13.53 7.49
N GLU A 92 -6.59 14.60 8.28
CA GLU A 92 -6.19 14.51 9.69
C GLU A 92 -7.14 13.67 10.55
N TYR A 93 -8.44 13.70 10.26
CA TYR A 93 -9.42 12.86 10.95
C TYR A 93 -9.12 11.38 10.65
N ASN A 94 -8.96 11.03 9.38
CA ASN A 94 -8.61 9.67 8.96
C ASN A 94 -7.31 9.19 9.62
N MET A 95 -6.24 9.99 9.56
CA MET A 95 -4.95 9.68 10.17
C MET A 95 -5.05 9.34 11.66
N ARG A 96 -5.98 9.97 12.39
CA ARG A 96 -6.20 9.76 13.83
C ARG A 96 -7.13 8.60 14.16
N LEU A 97 -7.79 7.97 13.18
CA LEU A 97 -8.69 6.84 13.41
C LEU A 97 -7.95 5.70 14.11
N LYS A 98 -8.52 5.22 15.21
CA LYS A 98 -7.95 4.16 16.04
C LYS A 98 -8.31 2.81 15.44
N ILE A 99 -7.33 1.94 15.25
CA ILE A 99 -7.51 0.56 14.77
C ILE A 99 -7.43 -0.41 15.94
N TYR A 100 -6.36 -0.37 16.71
CA TYR A 100 -6.16 -1.21 17.89
C TYR A 100 -5.66 -0.39 19.09
N ARG A 101 -5.87 -0.91 20.29
CA ARG A 101 -5.15 -0.43 21.48
C ARG A 101 -3.69 -0.91 21.38
N ASP A 102 -2.75 -0.02 21.65
CA ASP A 102 -1.34 -0.35 21.77
C ASP A 102 -0.91 -0.28 23.24
N LYS A 103 0.31 -0.73 23.55
CA LYS A 103 0.87 -0.70 24.91
C LYS A 103 0.79 0.72 25.45
N SER A 104 0.23 0.86 26.65
CA SER A 104 0.20 2.14 27.34
C SER A 104 1.63 2.61 27.61
N GLN A 105 1.87 3.90 27.39
CA GLN A 105 3.12 4.53 27.77
C GLN A 105 2.93 5.28 29.08
N HIS A 106 3.83 5.02 30.04
CA HIS A 106 3.91 5.84 31.23
C HIS A 106 4.65 7.13 30.87
N SER A 107 3.97 8.25 30.99
CA SER A 107 4.59 9.57 30.89
C SER A 107 4.72 10.18 32.28
N GLU A 108 5.93 10.61 32.61
CA GLU A 108 6.19 11.37 33.83
C GLU A 108 5.87 12.85 33.58
N ARG A 109 4.99 13.42 34.40
CA ARG A 109 4.78 14.87 34.47
C ARG A 109 5.34 15.38 35.78
N VAL A 110 6.36 16.24 35.68
CA VAL A 110 6.87 16.96 36.84
C VAL A 110 5.97 18.16 37.09
N LEU A 111 5.31 18.19 38.25
CA LEU A 111 4.58 19.36 38.72
C LEU A 111 5.55 20.29 39.45
N TRP A 112 5.53 21.56 39.07
CA TRP A 112 6.32 22.61 39.70
C TRP A 112 5.42 23.48 40.58
N LYS A 113 5.78 23.65 41.85
CA LYS A 113 5.18 24.63 42.77
C LYS A 113 6.28 25.59 43.23
N GLY A 114 6.41 26.73 42.55
CA GLY A 114 7.47 27.71 42.85
C GLY A 114 8.82 27.28 42.28
N THR A 115 9.90 27.46 43.05
CA THR A 115 11.30 27.21 42.64
C THR A 115 11.81 25.79 42.90
N ASP A 116 11.07 24.97 43.65
CA ASP A 116 11.47 23.59 43.99
C ASP A 116 10.65 22.54 43.21
N LYS A 117 11.33 21.46 42.76
CA LYS A 117 10.66 20.25 42.23
C LYS A 117 10.15 19.43 43.41
N GLU A 118 8.85 19.10 43.43
CA GLU A 118 8.29 18.27 44.50
C GLU A 118 7.68 16.96 43.99
N ASP A 119 6.84 16.99 42.94
CA ASP A 119 6.04 15.81 42.58
C ASP A 119 6.23 15.34 41.13
N VAL A 120 6.53 14.04 40.97
CA VAL A 120 6.45 13.33 39.69
C VAL A 120 5.12 12.59 39.66
N VAL A 121 4.22 13.04 38.76
CA VAL A 121 2.95 12.35 38.49
C VAL A 121 3.16 11.40 37.32
N TYR A 122 2.89 10.12 37.55
CA TYR A 122 2.84 9.11 36.51
C TYR A 122 1.46 9.16 35.83
N GLU A 123 1.42 9.62 34.58
CA GLU A 123 0.23 9.53 33.73
C GLU A 123 0.37 8.35 32.78
N GLU A 124 -0.55 7.40 32.88
CA GLU A 124 -0.70 6.35 31.88
C GLU A 124 -1.42 6.94 30.66
N LYS A 125 -0.71 7.04 29.54
CA LYS A 125 -1.31 7.44 28.27
C LYS A 125 -1.62 6.20 27.46
N GLU A 126 -2.91 5.99 27.20
CA GLU A 126 -3.34 4.98 26.25
C GLU A 126 -2.75 5.30 24.87
N ASN A 127 -1.92 4.38 24.37
CA ASN A 127 -1.43 4.46 22.99
C ASN A 127 -2.37 3.68 22.07
N PHE A 128 -2.45 4.09 20.81
CA PHE A 128 -3.30 3.45 19.82
C PHE A 128 -2.52 3.25 18.54
N TYR A 129 -2.68 2.08 17.94
CA TYR A 129 -2.31 1.86 16.55
C TYR A 129 -3.40 2.46 15.67
N ARG A 130 -3.02 3.43 14.82
CA ARG A 130 -3.93 4.28 14.04
C ARG A 130 -3.84 3.98 12.55
N PHE A 131 -4.76 4.57 11.80
CA PHE A 131 -4.74 4.50 10.34
C PHE A 131 -3.42 4.97 9.74
N GLN A 132 -2.83 6.05 10.25
CA GLN A 132 -1.54 6.52 9.77
C GLN A 132 -0.45 5.44 9.95
N ASP A 133 -0.42 4.74 11.09
CA ASP A 133 0.56 3.68 11.36
C ASP A 133 0.39 2.51 10.38
N LEU A 134 -0.86 2.12 10.08
CA LEU A 134 -1.16 1.12 9.04
C LEU A 134 -0.66 1.54 7.66
N VAL A 135 -0.90 2.80 7.28
CA VAL A 135 -0.43 3.34 6.00
C VAL A 135 1.10 3.35 5.95
N ASP A 136 1.76 3.73 7.05
CA ASP A 136 3.22 3.71 7.18
C ASP A 136 3.79 2.29 7.04
N ASP A 137 3.17 1.29 7.67
CA ASP A 137 3.58 -0.11 7.56
C ASP A 137 3.48 -0.62 6.11
N LEU A 138 2.34 -0.38 5.45
CA LEU A 138 2.12 -0.75 4.05
C LEU A 138 3.05 0.01 3.10
N TYR A 139 3.32 1.29 3.37
CA TYR A 139 4.30 2.07 2.62
C TYR A 139 5.68 1.42 2.71
N ASN A 140 6.12 1.01 3.91
CA ASN A 140 7.44 0.42 4.09
C ASN A 140 7.57 -0.89 3.29
N VAL A 141 6.49 -1.68 3.17
CA VAL A 141 6.48 -2.88 2.32
C VAL A 141 6.59 -2.49 0.84
N LEU A 142 5.78 -1.55 0.36
CA LEU A 142 5.83 -1.08 -1.03
C LEU A 142 7.18 -0.44 -1.39
N GLU A 143 7.77 0.35 -0.49
CA GLU A 143 9.09 0.96 -0.68
C GLU A 143 10.14 -0.09 -0.96
N LYS A 144 10.18 -1.16 -0.15
CA LYS A 144 11.10 -2.30 -0.34
C LYS A 144 10.89 -3.00 -1.68
N MET A 145 9.63 -3.19 -2.10
CA MET A 145 9.32 -3.81 -3.39
C MET A 145 9.78 -2.95 -4.56
N VAL A 146 9.58 -1.63 -4.50
CA VAL A 146 10.06 -0.69 -5.53
C VAL A 146 11.59 -0.69 -5.57
N GLU A 147 12.26 -0.68 -4.42
CA GLU A 147 13.73 -0.75 -4.35
C GLU A 147 14.25 -2.07 -4.93
N TYR A 148 13.64 -3.20 -4.59
CA TYR A 148 13.96 -4.50 -5.16
C TYR A 148 13.83 -4.50 -6.69
N GLN A 149 12.72 -3.98 -7.22
CA GLN A 149 12.48 -3.90 -8.66
C GLN A 149 13.57 -3.08 -9.37
N ASN A 150 13.94 -1.92 -8.79
CA ASN A 150 15.01 -1.07 -9.31
C ASN A 150 16.39 -1.75 -9.25
N HIS A 151 16.65 -2.58 -8.24
CA HIS A 151 17.92 -3.30 -8.14
C HIS A 151 18.03 -4.43 -9.16
N VAL A 152 16.93 -5.16 -9.39
CA VAL A 152 16.88 -6.23 -10.40
C VAL A 152 17.08 -5.65 -11.80
N THR A 153 16.34 -4.59 -12.16
CA THR A 153 16.46 -3.96 -13.50
C THR A 153 17.84 -3.36 -13.76
N ASN A 154 18.51 -2.79 -12.75
CA ASN A 154 19.84 -2.18 -12.90
C ASN A 154 21.00 -3.18 -12.99
N ARG A 155 20.92 -4.35 -12.34
CA ARG A 155 22.01 -5.37 -12.41
C ARG A 155 21.94 -6.22 -13.67
N ASP A 156 20.75 -6.44 -14.21
CA ASP A 156 20.48 -7.41 -15.28
C ASP A 156 20.31 -6.79 -16.67
N GLY A 157 21.05 -5.71 -16.98
CA GLY A 157 21.07 -5.06 -18.30
C GLY A 157 21.35 -6.00 -19.50
N VAL A 158 21.71 -7.26 -19.23
CA VAL A 158 21.94 -8.32 -20.23
C VAL A 158 20.97 -9.52 -20.09
N SER A 159 20.29 -9.75 -18.95
CA SER A 159 19.58 -11.03 -18.69
C SER A 159 18.05 -11.02 -18.79
N LEU A 160 17.40 -9.84 -18.79
CA LEU A 160 15.94 -9.73 -19.01
C LEU A 160 15.48 -10.06 -20.44
N LYS A 161 16.40 -10.28 -21.38
CA LYS A 161 16.05 -10.62 -22.77
C LYS A 161 15.46 -12.04 -22.92
N CYS A 162 15.62 -12.94 -21.94
CA CYS A 162 15.29 -14.37 -22.08
C CYS A 162 14.37 -14.98 -21.00
N ARG A 163 13.93 -14.25 -19.96
CA ARG A 163 12.82 -14.76 -19.13
C ARG A 163 11.52 -14.52 -19.92
N VAL A 164 10.75 -15.59 -20.07
CA VAL A 164 9.71 -15.73 -21.09
C VAL A 164 8.70 -14.58 -20.97
N ARG A 165 8.63 -13.75 -22.02
CA ARG A 165 7.95 -12.44 -22.13
C ARG A 165 6.40 -12.48 -22.07
N LYS A 166 5.86 -13.44 -21.32
CA LYS A 166 4.43 -13.72 -21.10
C LYS A 166 4.05 -13.71 -19.62
N HIS A 167 5.01 -13.48 -18.73
CA HIS A 167 4.83 -13.57 -17.29
C HIS A 167 4.96 -12.19 -16.65
N LEU A 168 3.99 -11.81 -15.84
CA LEU A 168 4.08 -10.69 -14.92
C LEU A 168 4.59 -11.21 -13.59
N ASP A 169 5.85 -10.94 -13.31
CA ASP A 169 6.44 -11.16 -12.00
C ASP A 169 5.91 -10.10 -11.03
N GLY A 170 5.54 -10.52 -9.82
CA GLY A 170 5.03 -9.64 -8.79
C GLY A 170 4.96 -10.30 -7.42
N TRP A 171 4.06 -9.80 -6.59
CA TRP A 171 3.91 -10.18 -5.19
C TRP A 171 2.45 -10.51 -4.88
N GLU A 172 2.22 -11.46 -3.99
CA GLU A 172 0.86 -11.79 -3.55
C GLU A 172 0.27 -10.65 -2.71
N PHE A 173 -0.89 -10.14 -3.13
CA PHE A 173 -1.57 -9.01 -2.48
C PHE A 173 -2.01 -9.34 -1.06
N ASP A 174 -2.54 -10.54 -0.85
CA ASP A 174 -3.03 -11.00 0.45
C ASP A 174 -1.89 -11.06 1.50
N ASP A 175 -0.68 -11.45 1.06
CA ASP A 175 0.49 -11.49 1.96
C ASP A 175 0.86 -10.07 2.46
N ILE A 176 0.65 -9.03 1.64
CA ILE A 176 0.95 -7.64 1.98
C ILE A 176 -0.05 -7.10 3.00
N ILE A 177 -1.35 -7.27 2.76
CA ILE A 177 -2.40 -6.72 3.64
C ILE A 177 -2.45 -7.43 5.01
N GLU A 178 -1.99 -8.68 5.06
CA GLU A 178 -1.89 -9.46 6.28
C GLU A 178 -0.54 -9.32 7.00
N ASN A 179 0.38 -8.53 6.43
CA ASN A 179 1.75 -8.38 6.95
C ASN A 179 2.45 -9.74 7.15
N GLN A 180 2.25 -10.65 6.19
CA GLN A 180 2.95 -11.94 6.13
C GLN A 180 4.24 -11.82 5.30
N ASP A 181 5.02 -12.90 5.28
CA ASP A 181 6.17 -13.02 4.39
C ASP A 181 5.69 -12.89 2.94
N CYS A 182 6.03 -11.78 2.29
CA CYS A 182 5.59 -11.47 0.93
C CYS A 182 6.20 -12.49 -0.05
N ARG A 183 5.38 -13.41 -0.56
CA ARG A 183 5.85 -14.41 -1.52
C ARG A 183 5.88 -13.84 -2.94
N PRO A 184 6.90 -14.17 -3.74
CA PRO A 184 6.89 -13.85 -5.16
C PRO A 184 5.77 -14.65 -5.85
N SER A 185 5.05 -13.98 -6.74
CA SER A 185 3.93 -14.55 -7.50
C SER A 185 4.05 -14.19 -8.98
N VAL A 186 3.49 -15.02 -9.86
CA VAL A 186 3.65 -14.88 -11.32
C VAL A 186 2.31 -15.07 -12.03
N ALA A 187 1.84 -14.04 -12.72
CA ALA A 187 0.67 -14.13 -13.59
C ALA A 187 1.09 -14.44 -15.02
N THR A 188 0.40 -15.38 -15.66
CA THR A 188 0.58 -15.65 -17.10
C THR A 188 -0.41 -14.81 -17.90
N LEU A 189 0.12 -13.97 -18.78
CA LEU A 189 -0.64 -13.21 -19.76
C LEU A 189 -0.86 -14.05 -21.02
N GLU A 190 -2.07 -14.00 -21.56
CA GLU A 190 -2.34 -14.50 -22.90
C GLU A 190 -1.59 -13.66 -23.95
N ALA A 191 -1.48 -14.18 -25.18
CA ALA A 191 -0.47 -13.79 -26.18
C ALA A 191 -0.40 -12.29 -26.59
N MET A 192 -1.26 -11.41 -26.08
CA MET A 192 -1.18 -9.95 -26.27
C MET A 192 -0.45 -9.19 -25.15
N GLY A 193 0.05 -9.87 -24.11
CA GLY A 193 0.74 -9.25 -22.97
C GLY A 193 2.12 -8.60 -23.24
N TYR A 194 2.65 -8.69 -24.47
CA TYR A 194 4.01 -8.26 -24.81
C TYR A 194 4.29 -6.77 -24.54
N GLY A 195 3.37 -5.89 -24.93
CA GLY A 195 3.52 -4.44 -24.71
C GLY A 195 3.44 -4.09 -23.22
N TRP A 196 2.57 -4.79 -22.49
CA TRP A 196 2.31 -4.56 -21.09
C TRP A 196 3.49 -4.95 -20.19
N VAL A 197 4.09 -6.12 -20.40
CA VAL A 197 5.26 -6.57 -19.64
C VAL A 197 6.45 -5.62 -19.87
N ASN A 198 6.67 -5.19 -21.11
CA ASN A 198 7.74 -4.24 -21.44
C ASN A 198 7.50 -2.89 -20.77
N LEU A 199 6.28 -2.35 -20.86
CA LEU A 199 5.92 -1.08 -20.24
C LEU A 199 6.16 -1.12 -18.73
N ILE A 200 5.65 -2.14 -18.04
CA ILE A 200 5.80 -2.31 -16.59
C ILE A 200 7.27 -2.36 -16.17
N THR A 201 8.07 -3.12 -16.94
CA THR A 201 9.50 -3.24 -16.68
C THR A 201 10.21 -1.90 -16.89
N GLU A 202 9.88 -1.17 -17.96
CA GLU A 202 10.50 0.10 -18.32
C GLU A 202 10.19 1.21 -17.31
N ILE A 203 8.94 1.31 -16.85
CA ILE A 203 8.53 2.31 -15.86
C ILE A 203 8.88 1.90 -14.41
N GLY A 204 9.44 0.70 -14.22
CA GLY A 204 9.78 0.16 -12.91
C GLY A 204 8.57 -0.04 -12.00
N ALA A 205 7.42 -0.41 -12.57
CA ALA A 205 6.21 -0.63 -11.78
C ALA A 205 6.30 -1.93 -10.98
N VAL A 206 5.76 -1.91 -9.77
CA VAL A 206 5.60 -3.12 -8.93
C VAL A 206 4.27 -3.77 -9.25
N THR A 207 4.26 -5.08 -9.47
CA THR A 207 3.02 -5.84 -9.70
C THR A 207 2.54 -6.51 -8.42
N LEU A 208 1.28 -6.26 -8.05
CA LEU A 208 0.58 -6.94 -6.97
C LEU A 208 -0.50 -7.84 -7.58
N LEU A 209 -0.44 -9.13 -7.27
CA LEU A 209 -1.34 -10.16 -7.77
C LEU A 209 -2.38 -10.48 -6.70
N GLY A 210 -3.65 -10.43 -7.07
CA GLY A 210 -4.74 -10.77 -6.17
C GLY A 210 -5.98 -11.22 -6.93
N LYS A 211 -7.09 -11.33 -6.22
CA LYS A 211 -8.39 -11.76 -6.79
C LYS A 211 -9.49 -10.84 -6.30
N ASP A 212 -10.43 -10.55 -7.18
CA ASP A 212 -11.62 -9.76 -6.87
C ASP A 212 -11.31 -8.35 -6.37
N PHE A 213 -10.44 -7.62 -7.08
CA PHE A 213 -10.12 -6.22 -6.74
C PHE A 213 -11.31 -5.25 -6.94
N GLY A 214 -12.39 -5.70 -7.57
CA GLY A 214 -13.54 -4.87 -7.92
C GLY A 214 -13.21 -3.87 -9.03
N GLU A 215 -13.89 -2.72 -9.03
CA GLU A 215 -13.66 -1.64 -9.99
C GLU A 215 -12.81 -0.53 -9.37
N ILE A 216 -11.49 -0.56 -9.61
CA ILE A 216 -10.54 0.42 -9.06
C ILE A 216 -10.62 1.77 -9.80
N ILE A 217 -10.82 1.72 -11.12
CA ILE A 217 -11.00 2.89 -11.98
C ILE A 217 -12.42 2.83 -12.55
N GLN A 218 -13.13 3.96 -12.52
CA GLN A 218 -14.44 4.11 -13.13
C GLN A 218 -14.41 5.23 -14.18
N PRO A 219 -15.14 5.09 -15.29
CA PRO A 219 -15.24 6.16 -16.28
C PRO A 219 -15.94 7.38 -15.69
N SER A 220 -15.42 8.57 -15.96
CA SER A 220 -16.06 9.84 -15.57
C SER A 220 -17.36 10.08 -16.32
N GLU A 221 -17.44 9.60 -17.56
CA GLU A 221 -18.64 9.59 -18.39
C GLU A 221 -18.74 8.25 -19.12
N VAL A 222 -19.91 7.60 -19.05
CA VAL A 222 -20.16 6.36 -19.80
C VAL A 222 -20.47 6.72 -21.25
N LEU A 223 -19.44 6.86 -22.06
CA LEU A 223 -19.57 7.11 -23.49
C LEU A 223 -19.81 5.81 -24.29
N CYS A 224 -19.56 4.65 -23.69
CA CYS A 224 -19.72 3.34 -24.31
C CYS A 224 -20.01 2.28 -23.24
N ASP A 225 -21.05 1.46 -23.44
CA ASP A 225 -21.45 0.39 -22.51
C ASP A 225 -20.34 -0.64 -22.29
N ARG A 226 -19.46 -0.86 -23.28
CA ARG A 226 -18.31 -1.76 -23.14
C ARG A 226 -17.26 -1.23 -22.14
N TRP A 227 -17.20 0.07 -21.94
CA TRP A 227 -16.24 0.75 -21.06
C TRP A 227 -16.90 1.32 -19.80
N SER A 228 -18.16 0.97 -19.53
CA SER A 228 -18.80 1.31 -18.26
C SER A 228 -18.10 0.67 -17.06
N GLN A 229 -17.40 -0.44 -17.30
CA GLN A 229 -16.53 -1.16 -16.37
C GLN A 229 -15.30 -1.66 -17.14
N MET A 230 -14.20 -1.98 -16.42
CA MET A 230 -13.02 -2.49 -17.09
C MET A 230 -13.31 -3.89 -17.69
N PRO A 231 -13.14 -4.10 -19.02
CA PRO A 231 -13.43 -5.39 -19.65
C PRO A 231 -12.65 -6.56 -19.02
N MET A 232 -13.30 -7.71 -18.91
CA MET A 232 -12.67 -8.95 -18.44
C MET A 232 -11.77 -9.56 -19.51
N ALA A 233 -10.71 -10.27 -19.10
CA ALA A 233 -9.73 -10.94 -19.95
C ALA A 233 -8.93 -10.04 -20.90
N GLU A 234 -8.89 -8.74 -20.63
CA GLU A 234 -8.15 -7.76 -21.42
C GLU A 234 -7.17 -6.99 -20.51
N ALA A 235 -5.92 -6.86 -20.96
CA ALA A 235 -4.92 -5.98 -20.36
C ALA A 235 -4.72 -4.79 -21.31
N TYR A 236 -5.05 -3.59 -20.85
CA TYR A 236 -4.97 -2.34 -21.63
C TYR A 236 -3.96 -1.38 -21.06
#